data_AF-A0A3D5JFI0-F1
#
_entry.id   AF-A0A3D5JFI0-F1
#
_cell.length_a   1.000
_cell.length_b   1.000
_cell.length_c   1.000
_cell.angle_alpha   90.00
_cell.angle_beta   90.00
_cell.angle_gamma   90.00
#
_symmetry.space_group_name_H-M   'P 1'
#
loop_
_entity.id
_entity.type
_entity.pdbx_description
1 polymer ?
#
loop_
_entity_poly.entity_id
_entity_poly.type
_entity_poly.pdbx_seq_one_letter_code
_entity_poly.pdbx_strand_id
1 'polypeptide(L)'
;MKKILNSPANYVDEMLAGLVAAHPEYYRLHGDSGKVVARAKAGAKGKVGIVTGGGSGHLPVFTGYVGEGLLDACAIGDVFASPSAEQMADAIRSADQGAGVLRLYG
;
A
#
# COMPACT_ATOMS: atom_id res chain seq x y z
N MET A 1 -19.30 15.72 16.77
CA MET A 1 -18.27 15.15 15.87
C MET A 1 -18.19 13.65 16.16
N LYS A 2 -18.32 12.76 15.16
CA LYS A 2 -18.35 11.29 15.36
C LYS A 2 -17.08 10.56 14.88
N LYS A 3 -16.12 11.29 14.30
CA LYS A 3 -14.88 10.74 13.72
C LYS A 3 -13.68 11.41 14.37
N ILE A 4 -12.63 10.64 14.62
CA ILE A 4 -11.32 11.14 15.05
C ILE A 4 -10.49 11.34 13.78
N LEU A 5 -10.40 12.58 13.31
CA LEU A 5 -9.58 12.99 12.15
C LEU A 5 -9.32 14.49 12.21
N ASN A 6 -8.26 14.95 11.54
CA ASN A 6 -7.96 16.37 11.39
C ASN A 6 -8.78 16.98 10.24
N SER A 7 -8.16 17.16 9.07
CA SER A 7 -8.85 17.54 7.83
C SER A 7 -9.31 16.30 7.08
N PRO A 8 -10.57 16.21 6.61
CA PRO A 8 -11.03 15.09 5.79
C PRO A 8 -10.18 14.86 4.54
N ALA A 9 -9.63 15.92 3.94
CA ALA A 9 -8.77 15.82 2.76
C ALA A 9 -7.44 15.10 3.06
N ASN A 10 -6.96 15.18 4.30
CA ASN A 10 -5.67 14.59 4.71
C ASN A 10 -5.83 13.19 5.30
N TYR A 11 -7.06 12.71 5.48
CA TYR A 11 -7.35 11.50 6.25
C TYR A 11 -6.52 10.29 5.81
N VAL A 12 -6.45 10.03 4.50
CA VAL A 12 -5.72 8.87 3.98
C VAL A 12 -4.21 9.03 4.20
N ASP A 13 -3.67 10.22 3.96
CA ASP A 13 -2.23 10.47 4.10
C ASP A 13 -1.79 10.35 5.56
N GLU A 14 -2.53 10.97 6.48
CA GLU A 14 -2.27 10.89 7.91
C GLU A 14 -2.39 9.45 8.42
N MET A 15 -3.38 8.69 7.93
CA MET A 15 -3.58 7.29 8.31
C MET A 15 -2.43 6.39 7.80
N LEU A 16 -1.99 6.56 6.56
CA LEU A 16 -0.86 5.80 6.00
C LEU A 16 0.47 6.15 6.68
N ALA A 17 0.70 7.43 6.95
CA ALA A 17 1.86 7.89 7.71
C ALA A 17 1.86 7.30 9.13
N GLY A 18 0.70 7.31 9.80
CA GLY A 18 0.52 6.71 11.12
C GLY A 18 0.77 5.20 11.13
N LEU A 19 0.27 4.47 10.13
CA LEU A 19 0.50 3.03 9.98
C LEU A 19 2.00 2.70 9.86
N VAL A 20 2.72 3.42 9.00
CA VAL A 20 4.17 3.21 8.80
C VAL A 20 4.97 3.64 10.03
N ALA A 21 4.57 4.73 10.70
CA ALA A 21 5.23 5.15 11.93
C ALA A 21 5.02 4.16 13.10
N ALA A 22 3.86 3.51 13.16
CA ALA A 22 3.55 2.51 14.20
C ALA A 22 4.27 1.17 13.98
N HIS A 23 4.53 0.81 12.72
CA HIS A 23 5.08 -0.49 12.33
C HIS A 23 6.18 -0.38 11.26
N PRO A 24 7.26 0.41 11.50
CA PRO A 24 8.31 0.64 10.52
C PRO A 24 9.12 -0.62 10.18
N GLU A 25 9.09 -1.64 11.05
CA GLU A 25 9.71 -2.95 10.83
C GLU A 25 8.97 -3.78 9.76
N TYR A 26 7.69 -3.48 9.52
CA TYR A 26 6.85 -4.19 8.55
C TYR A 26 6.57 -3.36 7.31
N TYR A 27 6.39 -2.05 7.44
CA TYR A 27 5.89 -1.20 6.36
C TYR A 27 6.85 -0.05 6.02
N ARG A 28 6.81 0.35 4.75
CA ARG A 28 7.33 1.62 4.27
C ARG A 28 6.40 2.21 3.22
N LEU A 29 6.43 3.52 3.04
CA LEU A 29 5.81 4.16 1.88
C LEU A 29 6.74 4.04 0.65
N HIS A 30 6.15 4.02 -0.54
CA HIS A 30 6.86 4.02 -1.81
C HIS A 30 6.22 4.99 -2.81
N GLY A 31 7.04 5.51 -3.73
CA GLY A 31 6.61 6.48 -4.73
C GLY A 31 6.39 7.88 -4.16
N ASP A 32 6.38 8.87 -5.05
CA ASP A 32 6.26 10.29 -4.67
C ASP A 32 4.86 10.64 -4.15
N SER A 33 3.86 9.82 -4.50
CA SER A 33 2.49 10.01 -4.01
C SER A 33 2.32 9.71 -2.53
N GLY A 34 3.22 8.93 -1.91
CA GLY A 34 3.06 8.46 -0.53
C GLY A 34 1.88 7.50 -0.32
N LYS A 35 1.26 7.01 -1.39
CA LYS A 35 0.03 6.18 -1.35
C LYS A 35 0.27 4.69 -1.53
N VAL A 36 1.52 4.26 -1.64
CA VAL A 36 1.88 2.83 -1.77
C VAL A 36 2.48 2.35 -0.46
N VAL A 37 1.84 1.37 0.17
CA VAL A 37 2.39 0.66 1.33
C VAL A 37 3.12 -0.57 0.81
N ALA A 38 4.41 -0.68 1.09
CA ALA A 38 5.24 -1.82 0.73
C ALA A 38 5.86 -2.46 1.98
N ARG A 39 6.31 -3.71 1.86
CA ARG A 39 7.12 -4.31 2.93
C ARG A 39 8.36 -3.46 3.20
N ALA A 40 8.70 -3.30 4.47
CA ALA A 40 9.92 -2.60 4.89
C ALA A 40 11.17 -3.21 4.25
N LYS A 41 11.22 -4.55 4.16
CA LYS A 41 12.22 -5.30 3.40
C LYS A 41 11.61 -5.86 2.12
N ALA A 42 12.27 -5.63 1.00
CA ALA A 42 11.87 -6.17 -0.29
C ALA A 42 11.86 -7.71 -0.27
N GLY A 43 11.03 -8.32 -1.12
CA GLY A 43 11.03 -9.76 -1.31
C GLY A 43 12.37 -10.29 -1.84
N ALA A 44 12.58 -11.60 -1.72
CA ALA A 44 13.78 -12.23 -2.27
C ALA A 44 13.86 -12.06 -3.80
N LYS A 45 15.08 -11.89 -4.32
CA LYS A 45 15.34 -11.90 -5.78
C LYS A 45 14.78 -13.17 -6.42
N GLY A 46 14.16 -13.03 -7.59
CA GLY A 46 13.55 -14.16 -8.31
C GLY A 46 12.19 -14.62 -7.77
N LYS A 47 11.65 -13.98 -6.72
CA LYS A 47 10.27 -14.20 -6.29
C LYS A 47 9.31 -13.41 -7.19
N VAL A 48 8.17 -14.02 -7.56
CA VAL A 48 7.05 -13.28 -8.16
C VAL A 48 6.51 -12.28 -7.13
N GLY A 49 6.48 -11.00 -7.51
CA GLY A 49 5.88 -9.95 -6.67
C GLY A 49 4.36 -10.08 -6.66
N ILE A 50 3.73 -9.87 -5.50
CA ILE A 50 2.27 -9.87 -5.37
C ILE A 50 1.81 -8.49 -4.94
N VAL A 51 0.95 -7.87 -5.74
CA VAL A 51 0.40 -6.54 -5.44
C VAL A 51 -1.11 -6.51 -5.57
N THR A 52 -1.72 -5.56 -4.90
CA THR A 52 -3.14 -5.20 -5.09
C THR A 52 -3.29 -3.69 -4.91
N GLY A 53 -4.50 -3.18 -5.01
CA GLY A 53 -4.82 -1.83 -4.57
C GLY A 53 -6.32 -1.58 -4.60
N GLY A 54 -6.72 -0.52 -3.91
CA GLY A 54 -8.11 -0.09 -3.87
C GLY A 54 -8.31 1.13 -2.98
N GLY A 55 -9.56 1.57 -2.85
CA GLY A 55 -9.89 2.75 -2.05
C GLY A 55 -9.69 2.53 -0.55
N SER A 56 -9.32 3.61 0.13
CA SER A 56 -9.29 3.64 1.59
C SER A 56 -10.71 3.50 2.18
N GLY A 57 -10.80 3.13 3.46
CA GLY A 57 -12.08 2.94 4.17
C GLY A 57 -12.45 1.48 4.44
N HIS A 58 -11.64 0.53 3.99
CA HIS A 58 -11.83 -0.92 4.20
C HIS A 58 -10.77 -1.55 5.12
N LEU A 59 -10.06 -0.74 5.93
CA LEU A 59 -9.03 -1.21 6.87
C LEU A 59 -9.54 -2.44 7.67
N PRO A 60 -8.75 -3.54 7.76
CA PRO A 60 -7.34 -3.65 7.37
C PRO A 60 -7.08 -3.90 5.88
N VAL A 61 -8.12 -4.02 5.04
CA VAL A 61 -7.96 -4.18 3.59
C VAL A 61 -7.53 -2.85 2.96
N PHE A 62 -6.45 -2.78 2.18
CA PHE A 62 -5.50 -3.83 1.78
C PHE A 62 -4.19 -3.84 2.57
N THR A 63 -3.91 -2.79 3.35
CA THR A 63 -2.59 -2.56 3.97
C THR A 63 -2.18 -3.66 4.95
N GLY A 64 -3.14 -4.27 5.66
CA GLY A 64 -2.89 -5.37 6.58
C GLY A 64 -2.47 -6.69 5.91
N TYR A 65 -2.60 -6.79 4.58
CA TYR A 65 -2.11 -7.95 3.82
C TYR A 65 -0.69 -7.74 3.28
N VAL A 66 -0.07 -6.57 3.48
CA VAL A 66 1.34 -6.36 3.12
C VAL A 66 2.22 -7.09 4.14
N GLY A 67 2.92 -8.11 3.69
CA GLY A 67 3.68 -8.99 4.59
C GLY A 67 4.20 -10.25 3.91
N GLU A 68 5.14 -10.92 4.56
CA GLU A 68 5.68 -12.19 4.08
C GLU A 68 4.57 -13.24 3.95
N GLY A 69 4.59 -14.03 2.86
CA GLY A 69 3.53 -14.98 2.52
C GLY A 69 2.28 -14.37 1.89
N LEU A 70 2.10 -13.05 1.96
CA LEU A 70 1.00 -12.30 1.34
C LEU A 70 1.55 -11.25 0.34
N LEU A 71 1.09 -10.00 0.41
CA LEU A 71 1.42 -8.95 -0.56
C LEU A 71 2.83 -8.38 -0.34
N ASP A 72 3.51 -8.02 -1.42
CA ASP A 72 4.76 -7.26 -1.42
C ASP A 72 4.51 -5.75 -1.30
N ALA A 73 3.44 -5.26 -1.95
CA ALA A 73 2.98 -3.88 -1.84
C ALA A 73 1.49 -3.75 -2.16
N CYS A 74 0.85 -2.67 -1.71
CA CYS A 74 -0.47 -2.27 -2.14
C CYS A 74 -0.58 -0.76 -2.37
N ALA A 75 -1.27 -0.35 -3.43
CA ALA A 75 -1.62 1.05 -3.67
C ALA A 75 -2.96 1.40 -3.03
N ILE A 76 -3.03 2.53 -2.34
CA ILE A 76 -4.21 2.98 -1.60
C ILE A 76 -4.74 4.27 -2.21
N GLY A 77 -5.94 4.22 -2.76
CA GLY A 77 -6.64 5.41 -3.27
C GLY A 77 -7.32 6.20 -2.14
N ASP A 78 -8.07 7.22 -2.53
CA ASP A 78 -8.88 7.99 -1.60
C ASP A 78 -10.03 7.15 -1.02
N VAL A 79 -10.77 7.73 -0.07
CA VAL A 79 -11.87 7.01 0.60
C VAL A 79 -12.90 6.56 -0.42
N PHE A 80 -13.07 5.24 -0.55
CA PHE A 80 -13.94 4.56 -1.51
C PHE A 80 -13.67 4.88 -2.99
N ALA A 81 -12.42 5.25 -3.33
CA ALA A 81 -11.99 5.52 -4.70
C ALA A 81 -10.71 4.75 -5.04
N SER A 82 -10.68 4.09 -6.20
CA SER A 82 -9.52 3.31 -6.65
C SER A 82 -8.26 4.17 -6.78
N PRO A 83 -7.05 3.63 -6.51
CA PRO A 83 -5.80 4.32 -6.80
C PRO A 83 -5.65 4.60 -8.30
N SER A 84 -4.85 5.62 -8.63
CA SER A 84 -4.51 5.95 -10.01
C SER A 84 -3.66 4.84 -10.65
N ALA A 85 -3.62 4.83 -11.98
CA ALA A 85 -2.76 3.92 -12.72
C ALA A 85 -1.28 4.07 -12.34
N GLU A 86 -0.82 5.30 -12.05
CA GLU A 86 0.56 5.56 -11.65
C GLU A 86 0.86 5.02 -10.25
N GLN A 87 -0.07 5.20 -9.29
CA GLN A 87 0.08 4.61 -7.95
C GLN A 87 0.14 3.08 -8.01
N MET A 88 -0.65 2.46 -8.90
CA MET A 88 -0.53 1.02 -9.14
C MET A 88 0.79 0.64 -9.81
N ALA A 89 1.30 1.45 -10.74
CA ALA A 89 2.59 1.23 -11.37
C ALA A 89 3.72 1.30 -10.34
N ASP A 90 3.68 2.24 -9.39
CA ASP A 90 4.61 2.33 -8.27
C ASP A 90 4.58 1.08 -7.37
N ALA A 91 3.39 0.56 -7.06
CA ALA A 91 3.28 -0.71 -6.32
C ALA A 91 3.92 -1.87 -7.09
N ILE A 92 3.70 -1.96 -8.40
CA ILE A 92 4.31 -2.98 -9.26
C ILE A 92 5.84 -2.85 -9.26
N ARG A 93 6.38 -1.64 -9.50
CA ARG A 93 7.82 -1.38 -9.49
C ARG A 93 8.46 -1.74 -8.14
N SER A 94 7.78 -1.43 -7.03
CA SER A 94 8.26 -1.78 -5.69
C SER A 94 8.31 -3.29 -5.42
N ALA A 95 7.43 -4.07 -6.07
CA ALA A 95 7.31 -5.50 -5.86
C ALA A 95 8.12 -6.34 -6.85
N ASP A 96 8.62 -5.75 -7.93
CA ASP A 96 9.40 -6.46 -8.94
C ASP A 96 10.76 -6.89 -8.40
N GLN A 97 10.99 -8.20 -8.42
CA GLN A 97 12.25 -8.85 -8.03
C GLN A 97 12.87 -9.67 -9.18
N GLY A 98 12.47 -9.37 -10.43
CA GLY A 98 13.02 -9.98 -11.64
C GLY A 98 12.29 -11.25 -12.13
N ALA A 99 11.17 -11.61 -11.52
CA ALA A 99 10.33 -12.75 -11.92
C ALA A 99 8.90 -12.33 -12.32
N GLY A 100 8.67 -11.04 -12.55
CA GLY A 100 7.35 -10.48 -12.84
C GLY A 100 6.51 -10.23 -11.58
N VAL A 101 5.33 -9.66 -11.80
CA VAL A 101 4.41 -9.23 -10.74
C VAL A 101 2.99 -9.68 -11.04
N LEU A 102 2.36 -10.36 -10.09
CA LEU A 102 0.94 -10.68 -10.10
C LEU A 102 0.17 -9.54 -9.43
N ARG A 103 -0.71 -8.89 -10.20
CA ARG A 103 -1.67 -7.90 -9.69
C ARG A 103 -3.02 -8.57 -9.43
N LEU A 104 -3.46 -8.51 -8.18
CA LEU A 104 -4.81 -8.88 -7.76
C LEU A 104 -5.76 -7.67 -7.89
N TYR A 105 -7.04 -7.93 -8.14
CA TYR A 105 -8.11 -6.92 -8.21
C TYR A 105 -9.11 -7.17 -7.09
N GLY A 106 -9.63 -6.10 -6.48
CA GLY A 106 -10.65 -6.13 -5.42
C GLY A 106 -11.31 -4.79 -5.23
#